data_AF-A0A519S094-F1
#
_entry.id   AF-A0A519S094-F1
#
_cell.length_a   1.000
_cell.length_b   1.000
_cell.length_c   1.000
_cell.angle_alpha   90.00
_cell.angle_beta   90.00
_cell.angle_gamma   90.00
#
_symmetry.space_group_name_H-M   'P 1'
#
loop_
_entity.id
_entity.type
_entity.pdbx_description
1 polymer ?
#
loop_
_entity_poly.entity_id
_entity_poly.type
_entity_poly.pdbx_seq_one_letter_code
_entity_poly.pdbx_strand_id
1 'polypeptide(L)'
;MILLENSAHFMLWHDPTGGCLYATWQGKHPSWSTQVQYLLIQQHLGATGSTKLLNDSLLDEDGWSEAAGWVAEHGFRYLAEAGLQAVAWVLPRQPAAFYDTARVLAQLHQPLVDTFTEAQAAYDWLHRWPAVRSVATAGAAVGSAAAFRLLPPAQQVTLAAQQGRALVSRWEAAYYVQPYELANGLRVDVFYHVHSGVV
;
A
#
# COMPACT_ATOMS: atom_id res chain seq x y z
N MET A 1 16.28 13.97 10.48
CA MET A 1 15.56 12.76 10.91
C MET A 1 15.90 12.44 12.35
N ILE A 2 14.92 11.98 13.12
CA ILE A 2 15.03 11.63 14.55
C ILE A 2 14.57 10.17 14.68
N LEU A 3 15.37 9.31 15.31
CA LEU A 3 15.00 7.93 15.60
C LEU A 3 14.04 7.92 16.79
N LEU A 4 12.88 7.30 16.63
CA LEU A 4 11.85 7.18 17.66
C LEU A 4 11.80 5.78 18.27
N GLU A 5 11.84 4.75 17.42
CA GLU A 5 11.82 3.35 17.84
C GLU A 5 12.90 2.56 17.12
N ASN A 6 13.54 1.63 17.83
CA ASN A 6 14.55 0.73 17.27
C ASN A 6 14.47 -0.64 17.93
N SER A 7 14.08 -1.64 17.16
CA SER A 7 13.99 -3.03 17.57
C SER A 7 14.55 -3.94 16.48
N ALA A 8 14.68 -5.23 16.77
CA ALA A 8 15.24 -6.22 15.83
C ALA A 8 14.48 -6.30 14.49
N HIS A 9 13.19 -5.98 14.49
CA HIS A 9 12.31 -6.17 13.32
C HIS A 9 11.63 -4.89 12.86
N PHE A 10 11.72 -3.81 13.62
CA PHE A 10 11.00 -2.57 13.36
C PHE A 10 11.83 -1.35 13.77
N MET A 11 11.87 -0.37 12.88
CA MET A 11 12.41 0.96 13.15
C MET A 11 11.39 2.03 12.78
N LEU A 12 11.35 3.10 13.57
CA LEU A 12 10.52 4.27 13.30
C LEU A 12 11.35 5.54 13.37
N TRP A 13 11.34 6.31 12.29
CA TRP A 13 11.97 7.62 12.22
C TRP A 13 10.94 8.73 12.02
N HIS A 14 11.27 9.92 12.50
CA HIS A 14 10.51 11.14 12.27
C HIS A 14 11.34 12.15 11.49
N ASP A 15 10.74 12.71 10.44
CA ASP A 15 11.20 13.92 9.79
C ASP A 15 10.28 15.11 10.15
N PRO A 16 10.75 16.02 11.04
CA PRO A 16 9.95 17.17 11.45
C PRO A 16 9.75 18.19 10.32
N THR A 17 10.63 18.21 9.31
CA THR A 17 10.52 19.15 8.19
C THR A 17 9.40 18.73 7.25
N GLY A 18 9.30 17.43 6.96
CA GLY A 18 8.25 16.86 6.12
C GLY A 18 6.95 16.51 6.85
N GLY A 19 6.92 16.54 8.19
CA GLY A 19 5.78 16.06 8.98
C GLY A 19 5.48 14.58 8.72
N CYS A 20 6.54 13.77 8.65
CA CYS A 20 6.50 12.41 8.14
C CYS A 20 7.14 11.42 9.11
N LEU A 21 6.48 10.28 9.29
CA LEU A 21 7.07 9.09 9.90
C LEU A 21 7.58 8.13 8.83
N TYR A 22 8.64 7.38 9.14
CA TYR A 22 9.20 6.33 8.29
C TYR A 22 9.29 5.06 9.13
N ALA A 23 8.39 4.13 8.84
CA ALA A 23 8.38 2.81 9.45
C ALA A 23 9.12 1.85 8.51
N THR A 24 10.12 1.15 9.03
CA THR A 24 10.82 0.08 8.30
C THR A 24 10.61 -1.22 9.03
N TRP A 25 10.19 -2.24 8.30
CA TRP A 25 9.85 -3.55 8.82
C TRP A 25 10.79 -4.60 8.20
N GLN A 26 11.22 -5.58 9.00
CA GLN A 26 12.12 -6.62 8.54
C GLN A 26 11.92 -7.96 9.26
N GLY A 27 12.00 -9.05 8.49
CA GLY A 27 11.91 -10.41 9.00
C GLY A 27 10.48 -10.82 9.36
N LYS A 28 10.35 -11.76 10.30
CA LYS A 28 9.08 -12.35 10.72
C LYS A 28 8.51 -11.61 11.92
N HIS A 29 7.24 -11.24 11.84
CA HIS A 29 6.57 -10.50 12.91
C HIS A 29 5.42 -11.32 13.49
N PRO A 30 5.48 -11.67 14.78
CA PRO A 30 4.31 -12.20 15.47
C PRO A 30 3.17 -11.19 15.47
N SER A 31 1.93 -11.67 15.35
CA SER A 31 0.73 -10.83 15.23
C SER A 31 0.59 -9.79 16.34
N TRP A 32 0.92 -10.15 17.58
CA TRP A 32 0.90 -9.22 18.72
C TRP A 32 1.92 -8.08 18.58
N SER A 33 3.10 -8.36 17.99
CA SER A 33 4.17 -7.38 17.84
C SER A 33 3.80 -6.33 16.79
N THR A 34 3.17 -6.75 15.68
CA THR A 34 2.66 -5.84 14.65
C THR A 34 1.61 -4.89 15.23
N GLN A 35 0.68 -5.39 16.05
CA GLN A 35 -0.33 -4.54 16.70
C GLN A 35 0.33 -3.50 17.61
N VAL A 36 1.28 -3.91 18.44
CA VAL A 36 2.04 -2.99 19.30
C VAL A 36 2.76 -1.92 18.47
N GLN A 37 3.39 -2.31 17.35
CA GLN A 37 4.10 -1.38 16.47
C GLN A 37 3.15 -0.38 15.79
N TYR A 38 1.97 -0.80 15.35
CA TYR A 38 0.94 0.13 14.84
C TYR A 38 0.45 1.11 15.92
N LEU A 39 0.29 0.66 17.17
CA LEU A 39 -0.05 1.55 18.29
C LEU A 39 1.07 2.54 18.62
N LEU A 40 2.34 2.14 18.49
CA LEU A 40 3.48 3.05 18.62
C LEU A 40 3.49 4.11 17.51
N ILE A 41 3.24 3.71 16.25
CA ILE A 41 3.09 4.66 15.14
C ILE A 41 1.97 5.65 15.47
N GLN A 42 0.81 5.18 15.93
CA GLN A 42 -0.32 6.03 16.32
C GLN A 42 0.07 7.04 17.40
N GLN A 43 0.75 6.60 18.45
CA GLN A 43 1.22 7.47 19.54
C GLN A 43 2.17 8.55 19.01
N HIS A 44 3.11 8.17 18.15
CA HIS A 44 4.09 9.09 17.58
C HIS A 44 3.47 10.07 16.57
N LEU A 45 2.43 9.67 15.82
CA LEU A 45 1.65 10.60 15.01
C LEU A 45 1.06 11.72 15.87
N GLY A 46 0.41 11.36 16.99
CA GLY A 46 -0.16 12.33 17.93
C GLY A 46 0.89 13.23 18.58
N ALA A 47 2.04 12.66 18.98
CA ALA A 47 3.10 13.42 19.64
C ALA A 47 3.87 14.36 18.71
N THR A 48 4.04 13.97 17.44
CA THR A 48 4.83 14.74 16.46
C THR A 48 3.97 15.66 15.59
N GLY A 49 2.66 15.41 15.49
CA GLY A 49 1.79 16.07 14.52
C GLY A 49 2.06 15.63 13.08
N SER A 50 2.79 14.53 12.86
CA SER A 50 3.03 13.99 11.52
C SER A 50 1.71 13.54 10.89
N THR A 51 1.54 13.82 9.60
CA THR A 51 0.34 13.48 8.83
C THR A 51 0.63 12.51 7.68
N LYS A 52 1.88 12.07 7.57
CA LYS A 52 2.38 11.21 6.50
C LYS A 52 3.17 10.04 7.06
N LEU A 53 3.08 8.90 6.39
CA LEU A 53 3.81 7.68 6.73
C LEU A 53 4.41 7.07 5.48
N LEU A 54 5.73 6.85 5.49
CA LEU A 54 6.35 5.88 4.59
C LEU A 54 6.37 4.54 5.33
N ASN A 55 5.68 3.55 4.80
CA ASN A 55 5.59 2.21 5.38
C ASN A 55 6.42 1.26 4.53
N ASP A 56 7.66 1.01 4.91
CA ASP A 56 8.60 0.18 4.16
C ASP A 56 8.60 -1.27 4.63
N SER A 57 7.82 -2.11 3.94
CA SER A 57 7.72 -3.55 4.17
C SER A 57 8.64 -4.36 3.26
N LEU A 58 9.61 -3.76 2.57
CA LEU A 58 10.40 -4.46 1.53
C LEU A 58 11.08 -5.74 2.03
N LEU A 59 11.53 -5.71 3.29
CA LEU A 59 12.23 -6.81 3.97
C LEU A 59 11.31 -7.62 4.89
N ASP A 60 10.00 -7.41 4.84
CA ASP A 60 9.05 -8.24 5.58
C ASP A 60 9.00 -9.65 4.98
N GLU A 61 9.02 -10.61 5.89
CA GLU A 61 8.81 -12.02 5.62
C GLU A 61 7.38 -12.43 6.05
N ASP A 62 7.16 -13.74 6.17
CA ASP A 62 5.89 -14.29 6.64
C ASP A 62 5.58 -13.95 8.13
N GLY A 63 4.36 -14.23 8.58
CA GLY A 63 3.93 -14.04 9.97
C GLY A 63 2.73 -13.10 10.18
N TRP A 64 2.26 -12.45 9.12
CA TRP A 64 1.22 -11.42 9.21
C TRP A 64 -0.21 -11.94 9.04
N SER A 65 -0.41 -13.23 8.74
CA SER A 65 -1.73 -13.74 8.33
C SER A 65 -2.83 -13.47 9.36
N GLU A 66 -2.50 -13.58 10.65
CA GLU A 66 -3.44 -13.26 11.74
C GLU A 66 -3.50 -11.75 12.03
N ALA A 67 -2.40 -11.02 11.84
CA ALA A 67 -2.35 -9.57 12.01
C ALA A 67 -3.11 -8.83 10.91
N ALA A 68 -3.11 -9.34 9.68
CA ALA A 68 -3.65 -8.68 8.50
C ALA A 68 -5.14 -8.38 8.65
N GLY A 69 -5.91 -9.26 9.29
CA GLY A 69 -7.31 -9.00 9.61
C GLY A 69 -7.46 -7.79 10.53
N TRP A 70 -6.70 -7.77 11.63
CA TRP A 70 -6.72 -6.64 12.55
C TRP A 70 -6.22 -5.34 11.91
N VAL A 71 -5.15 -5.39 11.11
CA VAL A 71 -4.60 -4.20 10.43
C VAL A 71 -5.59 -3.64 9.42
N ALA A 72 -6.30 -4.52 8.68
CA ALA A 72 -7.34 -4.14 7.74
C ALA A 72 -8.54 -3.47 8.42
N GLU A 73 -9.00 -4.00 9.55
CA GLU A 73 -10.20 -3.53 10.24
C GLU A 73 -9.93 -2.33 11.18
N HIS A 74 -8.76 -2.30 11.81
CA HIS A 74 -8.45 -1.42 12.92
C HIS A 74 -7.18 -0.59 12.69
N GLY A 75 -6.09 -1.22 12.27
CA GLY A 75 -4.76 -0.60 12.21
C GLY A 75 -4.77 0.76 11.47
N PHE A 76 -5.07 0.76 10.18
CA PHE A 76 -5.07 2.00 9.39
C PHE A 76 -6.16 3.00 9.78
N ARG A 77 -7.29 2.50 10.30
CA ARG A 77 -8.35 3.37 10.82
C ARG A 77 -7.86 4.16 12.04
N TYR A 78 -7.19 3.51 12.97
CA TYR A 78 -6.61 4.18 14.15
C TYR A 78 -5.53 5.18 13.78
N LEU A 79 -4.70 4.87 12.77
CA LEU A 79 -3.72 5.83 12.27
C LEU A 79 -4.41 7.06 11.65
N ALA A 80 -5.47 6.86 10.87
CA ALA A 80 -6.26 7.96 10.31
C ALA A 80 -6.93 8.81 11.39
N GLU A 81 -7.50 8.19 12.43
CA GLU A 81 -8.08 8.88 13.60
C GLU A 81 -7.03 9.70 14.37
N ALA A 82 -5.76 9.27 14.35
CA ALA A 82 -4.63 10.02 14.92
C ALA A 82 -4.10 11.14 14.00
N GLY A 83 -4.73 11.37 12.84
CA GLY A 83 -4.39 12.46 11.92
C GLY A 83 -3.55 12.06 10.72
N LEU A 84 -3.29 10.76 10.51
CA LEU A 84 -2.60 10.29 9.30
C LEU A 84 -3.47 10.53 8.06
N GLN A 85 -2.89 11.14 7.04
CA GLN A 85 -3.60 11.51 5.80
C GLN A 85 -3.12 10.72 4.59
N ALA A 86 -1.82 10.45 4.51
CA ALA A 86 -1.22 9.77 3.38
C ALA A 86 -0.17 8.73 3.80
N VAL A 87 -0.19 7.60 3.09
CA VAL A 87 0.76 6.50 3.27
C VAL A 87 1.37 6.14 1.93
N ALA A 88 2.69 6.12 1.90
CA ALA A 88 3.44 5.48 0.82
C ALA A 88 3.90 4.10 1.31
N TRP A 89 3.29 3.02 0.79
CA TRP A 89 3.58 1.67 1.25
C TRP A 89 4.51 0.94 0.26
N VAL A 90 5.74 0.67 0.66
CA VAL A 90 6.66 -0.19 -0.09
C VAL A 90 6.29 -1.65 0.15
N LEU A 91 5.93 -2.37 -0.90
CA LEU A 91 5.40 -3.72 -0.81
C LEU A 91 6.51 -4.74 -0.50
N PRO A 92 6.20 -5.79 0.28
CA PRO A 92 7.16 -6.85 0.59
C PRO A 92 7.50 -7.68 -0.65
N ARG A 93 8.72 -8.22 -0.68
CA ARG A 93 9.17 -9.15 -1.74
C ARG A 93 8.69 -10.58 -1.52
N GLN A 94 8.40 -10.94 -0.27
CA GLN A 94 7.97 -12.29 0.08
C GLN A 94 6.50 -12.51 -0.34
N PRO A 95 6.16 -13.59 -1.08
CA PRO A 95 4.81 -13.76 -1.66
C PRO A 95 3.64 -13.84 -0.67
N ALA A 96 3.82 -14.50 0.48
CA ALA A 96 2.81 -14.60 1.53
C ALA A 96 2.57 -13.24 2.20
N ALA A 97 3.64 -12.51 2.53
CA ALA A 97 3.56 -11.15 3.06
C ALA A 97 2.85 -10.21 2.07
N PHE A 98 3.19 -10.32 0.79
CA PHE A 98 2.54 -9.57 -0.28
C PHE A 98 1.04 -9.87 -0.36
N TYR A 99 0.67 -11.15 -0.30
CA TYR A 99 -0.74 -11.57 -0.29
C TYR A 99 -1.51 -10.97 0.90
N ASP A 100 -0.91 -10.98 2.09
CA ASP A 100 -1.53 -10.37 3.27
C ASP A 100 -1.63 -8.83 3.15
N THR A 101 -0.60 -8.16 2.63
CA THR A 101 -0.69 -6.72 2.31
C THR A 101 -1.83 -6.42 1.33
N ALA A 102 -1.99 -7.22 0.28
CA ALA A 102 -3.08 -7.06 -0.69
C ALA A 102 -4.46 -7.21 -0.04
N ARG A 103 -4.62 -8.13 0.93
CA ARG A 103 -5.86 -8.29 1.70
C ARG A 103 -6.19 -7.08 2.57
N VAL A 104 -5.17 -6.44 3.14
CA VAL A 104 -5.35 -5.19 3.90
C VAL A 104 -5.81 -4.07 2.96
N LEU A 105 -5.09 -3.87 1.85
CA LEU A 105 -5.40 -2.83 0.88
C LEU A 105 -6.82 -2.94 0.31
N ALA A 106 -7.30 -4.16 0.08
CA ALA A 106 -8.65 -4.40 -0.44
C ALA A 106 -9.80 -3.94 0.49
N GLN A 107 -9.51 -3.75 1.78
CA GLN A 107 -10.48 -3.34 2.80
C GLN A 107 -10.28 -1.89 3.26
N LEU A 108 -9.24 -1.23 2.77
CA LEU A 108 -8.80 0.06 3.25
C LEU A 108 -9.58 1.19 2.58
N HIS A 109 -10.20 2.04 3.39
CA HIS A 109 -10.94 3.23 2.93
C HIS A 109 -10.23 4.54 3.26
N GLN A 110 -9.44 4.54 4.33
CA GLN A 110 -8.65 5.66 4.82
C GLN A 110 -7.47 5.11 5.63
N PRO A 111 -6.32 5.82 5.70
CA PRO A 111 -5.97 7.05 4.99
C PRO A 111 -5.77 6.85 3.47
N LEU A 112 -5.36 7.88 2.72
CA LEU A 112 -4.92 7.68 1.33
C LEU A 112 -3.67 6.80 1.34
N VAL A 113 -3.70 5.70 0.59
CA VAL A 113 -2.56 4.79 0.46
C VAL A 113 -2.20 4.68 -1.02
N ASP A 114 -0.93 4.83 -1.33
CA ASP A 114 -0.35 4.46 -2.62
C ASP A 114 0.77 3.43 -2.39
N THR A 115 1.00 2.57 -3.38
CA THR A 115 1.90 1.41 -3.23
C THR A 115 3.09 1.48 -4.18
N PHE A 116 4.23 0.99 -3.71
CA PHE A 116 5.50 1.12 -4.40
C PHE A 116 6.29 -0.17 -4.29
N THR A 117 7.11 -0.47 -5.29
CA THR A 117 8.10 -1.56 -5.23
C THR A 117 9.46 -1.07 -4.77
N GLU A 118 9.69 0.25 -4.75
CA GLU A 118 10.97 0.89 -4.45
C GLU A 118 10.78 2.03 -3.45
N ALA A 119 11.60 2.05 -2.40
CA ALA A 119 11.51 3.02 -1.32
C ALA A 119 11.74 4.48 -1.79
N GLN A 120 12.60 4.69 -2.79
CA GLN A 120 12.85 6.02 -3.33
C GLN A 120 11.60 6.62 -3.99
N ALA A 121 10.84 5.83 -4.75
CA ALA A 121 9.62 6.30 -5.39
C ALA A 121 8.52 6.64 -4.36
N ALA A 122 8.42 5.82 -3.31
CA ALA A 122 7.54 6.08 -2.17
C ALA A 122 7.90 7.40 -1.46
N TYR A 123 9.19 7.61 -1.22
CA TYR A 123 9.72 8.85 -0.63
C TYR A 123 9.36 10.07 -1.48
N ASP A 124 9.63 10.04 -2.79
CA ASP A 124 9.39 11.15 -3.70
C ASP A 124 7.89 11.49 -3.82
N TRP A 125 7.03 10.47 -3.81
CA TRP A 125 5.58 10.66 -3.78
C TRP A 125 5.13 11.37 -2.49
N LEU A 126 5.61 10.89 -1.34
CA LEU A 126 5.19 11.37 -0.02
C LEU A 126 5.67 12.81 0.26
N HIS A 127 6.82 13.21 -0.28
CA HIS A 127 7.34 14.59 -0.13
C HIS A 127 6.63 15.59 -1.04
N ARG A 128 5.98 15.12 -2.11
CA ARG A 128 5.11 15.95 -2.94
C ARG A 128 3.70 16.09 -2.35
N TRP A 129 3.38 15.39 -1.26
CA TRP A 129 2.07 15.43 -0.61
C TRP A 129 1.98 16.48 0.53
N PRO A 130 0.87 17.23 0.63
CA PRO A 130 -0.24 17.28 -0.33
C PRO A 130 0.23 17.94 -1.62
N ALA A 131 -0.14 17.39 -2.77
CA ALA A 131 0.18 18.01 -4.05
C ALA A 131 -0.44 19.41 -4.02
N VAL A 132 0.39 20.44 -3.98
CA VAL A 132 -0.07 21.82 -4.06
C VAL A 132 -0.93 21.90 -5.31
N ARG A 133 -2.25 22.10 -5.14
CA ARG A 133 -3.13 22.39 -6.26
C ARG A 133 -2.63 23.68 -6.86
N SER A 134 -1.88 23.58 -7.97
CA SER A 134 -1.78 24.68 -8.91
C SER A 134 -3.20 25.12 -9.18
N VAL A 135 -3.54 26.37 -8.82
CA VAL A 135 -4.80 27.01 -9.19
C VAL A 135 -4.74 27.24 -10.70
N ALA A 136 -4.88 26.16 -11.46
CA ALA A 136 -5.28 26.24 -12.84
C ALA A 136 -6.77 26.57 -12.83
N THR A 137 -7.08 27.72 -13.41
CA THR A 137 -8.41 28.22 -13.71
C THR A 137 -9.35 27.11 -14.16
N ALA A 138 -10.57 27.16 -13.64
CA ALA A 138 -11.67 26.21 -13.84
C ALA A 138 -11.71 25.56 -15.23
N GLY A 139 -11.57 24.23 -15.24
CA GLY A 139 -11.79 23.39 -16.42
C GLY A 139 -11.49 21.93 -16.09
N ALA A 140 -12.55 21.15 -15.86
CA ALA A 140 -12.59 19.71 -15.59
C ALA A 140 -12.06 19.25 -14.21
N ALA A 141 -12.99 18.74 -13.41
CA ALA A 141 -12.71 18.00 -12.18
C ALA A 141 -11.82 16.79 -12.50
N VAL A 142 -10.67 16.70 -11.82
CA VAL A 142 -9.82 15.51 -11.85
C VAL A 142 -10.54 14.42 -11.05
N GLY A 143 -10.84 13.33 -11.76
CA GLY A 143 -11.62 12.20 -11.29
C GLY A 143 -11.02 11.51 -10.06
N SER A 144 -11.96 11.01 -9.26
CA SER A 144 -11.82 10.06 -8.15
C SER A 144 -10.60 9.13 -8.24
N ALA A 145 -9.97 8.89 -7.10
CA ALA A 145 -9.10 7.74 -6.87
C ALA A 145 -9.73 6.49 -7.49
N ALA A 146 -9.04 5.90 -8.47
CA ALA A 146 -9.51 4.67 -9.09
C ALA A 146 -9.39 3.56 -8.05
N ALA A 147 -10.54 3.04 -7.58
CA ALA A 147 -10.55 1.88 -6.71
C ALA A 147 -9.99 0.68 -7.49
N PHE A 148 -8.83 0.17 -7.08
CA PHE A 148 -8.25 -1.04 -7.64
C PHE A 148 -9.15 -2.23 -7.29
N ARG A 149 -10.05 -2.59 -8.21
CA ARG A 149 -10.83 -3.83 -8.10
C ARG A 149 -10.06 -4.96 -8.75
N LEU A 150 -9.49 -5.82 -7.90
CA LEU A 150 -9.11 -7.16 -8.32
C LEU A 150 -10.38 -7.87 -8.80
N LEU A 151 -10.40 -8.24 -10.08
CA LEU A 151 -11.54 -8.98 -10.61
C LEU A 151 -11.52 -10.41 -10.06
N PRO A 152 -12.66 -11.01 -9.70
CA PRO A 152 -12.73 -12.44 -9.41
C PRO A 152 -12.24 -13.26 -10.62
N PRO A 153 -11.62 -14.44 -10.43
CA PRO A 153 -11.03 -15.23 -11.51
C PRO A 153 -11.96 -15.50 -12.71
N ALA A 154 -13.25 -15.72 -12.48
CA ALA A 154 -14.23 -15.92 -13.56
C ALA A 154 -14.44 -14.67 -14.44
N GLN A 155 -14.36 -13.48 -13.85
CA GLN A 155 -14.51 -12.21 -14.56
C GLN A 155 -13.23 -11.85 -15.34
N GLN A 156 -12.07 -12.23 -14.81
CA GLN A 156 -10.78 -12.09 -15.47
C GLN A 156 -10.74 -12.87 -16.81
N VAL A 157 -11.19 -14.13 -16.78
CA VAL A 157 -11.28 -15.00 -17.96
C VAL A 157 -12.20 -14.39 -19.03
N THR A 158 -13.35 -13.87 -18.60
CA THR A 158 -14.32 -13.21 -19.48
C THR A 158 -13.73 -11.97 -20.15
N LEU A 159 -13.04 -11.12 -19.39
CA LEU A 159 -12.42 -9.90 -19.89
C LEU A 159 -11.28 -10.18 -20.89
N ALA A 160 -10.43 -11.17 -20.59
CA ALA A 160 -9.34 -11.58 -21.48
C ALA A 160 -9.88 -12.09 -22.83
N ALA A 161 -10.96 -12.89 -22.80
CA ALA A 161 -11.62 -13.38 -24.01
C ALA A 161 -12.23 -12.24 -24.85
N GLN A 162 -12.90 -11.27 -24.21
CA GLN A 162 -13.47 -10.09 -24.90
C GLN A 162 -12.41 -9.22 -25.60
N GLN A 163 -11.18 -9.23 -25.09
CA GLN A 163 -10.05 -8.49 -25.66
C GLN A 163 -9.24 -9.30 -26.69
N GLY A 164 -9.72 -10.50 -27.05
CA GLY A 164 -9.04 -11.37 -28.03
C GLY A 164 -7.69 -11.91 -27.54
N ARG A 165 -7.48 -11.99 -26.22
CA ARG A 165 -6.20 -12.43 -25.64
C ARG A 165 -6.24 -13.92 -25.33
N ALA A 166 -5.15 -14.62 -25.63
CA ALA A 166 -4.98 -16.02 -25.29
C ALA A 166 -4.81 -16.17 -23.76
N LEU A 167 -5.62 -17.03 -23.14
CA LEU A 167 -5.40 -17.43 -21.75
C LEU A 167 -4.13 -18.29 -21.71
N VAL A 168 -3.15 -17.87 -20.91
CA VAL A 168 -1.87 -18.58 -20.83
C VAL A 168 -2.13 -19.97 -20.25
N SER A 169 -1.78 -21.02 -20.99
CA SER A 169 -1.99 -22.40 -20.55
C SER A 169 -0.89 -22.81 -19.57
N ARG A 170 -1.07 -22.50 -18.28
CA ARG A 170 -0.56 -23.26 -17.12
C ARG A 170 -0.66 -22.41 -15.86
N TRP A 171 -1.33 -22.96 -14.83
CA TRP A 171 -1.12 -22.82 -13.39
C TRP A 171 -0.71 -21.48 -12.74
N GLU A 172 -0.80 -20.36 -13.43
CA GLU A 172 -0.61 -19.03 -12.87
C GLU A 172 -1.92 -18.26 -13.08
N ALA A 173 -2.65 -18.02 -11.99
CA ALA A 173 -3.75 -17.08 -12.03
C ALA A 173 -3.15 -15.69 -12.26
N ALA A 174 -3.08 -15.24 -13.51
CA ALA A 174 -2.80 -13.85 -13.82
C ALA A 174 -3.96 -13.03 -13.23
N TYR A 175 -3.73 -12.25 -12.18
CA TYR A 175 -4.78 -11.41 -11.61
C TYR A 175 -4.89 -10.15 -12.46
N TYR A 176 -6.09 -9.89 -12.96
CA TYR A 176 -6.40 -8.67 -13.72
C TYR A 176 -7.01 -7.65 -12.77
N VAL A 177 -6.46 -6.45 -12.81
CA VAL A 177 -7.14 -5.26 -12.33
C VAL A 177 -8.00 -4.72 -13.47
N GLN A 178 -9.20 -4.24 -13.16
CA GLN A 178 -10.06 -3.55 -14.12
C GLN A 178 -9.26 -2.48 -14.91
N PRO A 179 -9.32 -2.44 -16.25
CA PRO A 179 -8.65 -1.42 -17.05
C PRO A 179 -9.17 -0.03 -16.68
N TYR A 180 -8.28 0.95 -16.55
CA TYR A 180 -8.65 2.34 -16.33
C TYR A 180 -8.16 3.21 -17.48
N GLU A 181 -9.05 4.08 -17.93
CA GLU A 181 -8.71 5.18 -18.83
C GLU A 181 -8.37 6.40 -18.00
N LEU A 182 -7.13 6.86 -18.12
CA LEU A 182 -6.69 8.13 -17.58
C LEU A 182 -7.29 9.28 -18.39
N ALA A 183 -7.35 10.48 -17.80
CA ALA A 183 -7.95 11.66 -18.42
C ALA A 183 -7.31 12.10 -19.75
N ASN A 184 -6.13 11.56 -20.09
CA ASN A 184 -5.44 11.76 -21.36
C ASN A 184 -5.72 10.67 -22.40
N GLY A 185 -6.68 9.77 -22.14
CA GLY A 185 -7.00 8.63 -23.01
C GLY A 185 -6.00 7.48 -22.92
N LEU A 186 -5.04 7.52 -21.99
CA LEU A 186 -4.12 6.40 -21.77
C LEU A 186 -4.86 5.30 -21.00
N ARG A 187 -5.00 4.15 -21.64
CA ARG A 187 -5.50 2.93 -21.00
C ARG A 187 -4.34 2.21 -20.31
N VAL A 188 -4.46 2.01 -19.01
CA VAL A 188 -3.46 1.28 -18.23
C VAL A 188 -4.05 -0.05 -17.77
N ASP A 189 -3.39 -1.13 -18.18
CA ASP A 189 -3.66 -2.49 -17.71
C ASP A 189 -2.53 -2.86 -16.74
N VAL A 190 -2.86 -3.24 -15.48
CA VAL A 190 -1.88 -3.76 -14.52
C VAL A 190 -2.01 -5.28 -14.44
N PHE A 191 -0.88 -5.96 -14.63
CA PHE A 191 -0.76 -7.41 -14.61
C PHE A 191 0.00 -7.85 -13.37
N TYR A 192 -0.56 -8.79 -12.61
CA TYR A 192 0.20 -9.50 -11.59
C TYR A 192 0.46 -10.92 -12.07
N HIS A 193 1.74 -11.29 -12.16
CA HIS A 193 2.16 -12.68 -12.29
C HIS A 193 2.40 -13.24 -10.90
N VAL A 194 1.53 -14.14 -10.45
CA VAL A 194 1.84 -14.98 -9.30
C VAL A 194 2.66 -16.15 -9.83
N HIS A 195 3.99 -16.04 -9.73
CA HIS A 195 4.83 -17.23 -9.86
C HIS A 195 4.52 -18.14 -8.66
N SER A 196 3.75 -19.19 -8.90
CA SER A 196 3.71 -20.31 -7.95
C SER A 196 5.09 -20.98 -8.03
N GLY A 197 6.00 -20.55 -7.17
CA GLY A 197 7.29 -21.19 -6.99
C GLY A 197 7.09 -22.64 -6.54
N VAL A 198 7.03 -23.55 -7.51
CA VAL A 198 7.25 -24.97 -7.33
C VAL A 198 8.18 -25.38 -8.46
N VAL A 199 9.45 -25.66 -8.11
CA VAL A 199 10.30 -26.60 -8.85
C VAL A 199 10.39 -27.84 -7.99
#